data_AF-A0A6A4XQG1-F1
#
_entry.id   AF-A0A6A4XQG1-F1
#
_cell.length_a   1.000
_cell.length_b   1.000
_cell.length_c   1.000
_cell.angle_alpha   90.00
_cell.angle_beta   90.00
_cell.angle_gamma   90.00
#
_symmetry.space_group_name_H-M   'P 1'
#
loop_
_entity.id
_entity.type
_entity.pdbx_description
1 polymer ?
#
loop_
_entity_poly.entity_id
_entity_poly.type
_entity_poly.pdbx_seq_one_letter_code
_entity_poly.pdbx_strand_id
1 'polypeptide(L)'
;IVSKWPSPTKKVLLQHDNALAHVTSADAALRIVFDAYKQQGWSFELAPQPPNSPDTNILDLGFFAAIQSLQHRKSARSIDELVANVACAFETYPFERLNHTFLTLQNCLVEILKLFGDNTYKIPHLAKEKQARLGRLPGSLECPHDVFAAAVDKLERLDGANLDRIFAEELEAAQQVDNSHACLKESR
;
A
#
# COMPACT_ATOMS: atom_id res chain seq x y z
N ILE A 1 15.58 6.14 12.25
CA ILE A 1 15.35 6.27 10.79
C ILE A 1 16.39 7.19 10.17
N VAL A 2 16.41 8.47 10.53
CA VAL A 2 17.36 9.49 10.01
C VAL A 2 18.83 9.03 10.01
N SER A 3 19.31 8.43 11.09
CA SER A 3 20.70 7.99 11.22
C SER A 3 21.08 6.75 10.41
N LYS A 4 20.10 5.97 9.94
CA LYS A 4 20.30 4.69 9.24
C LYS A 4 19.70 4.69 7.84
N TRP A 5 19.20 5.82 7.36
CA TRP A 5 18.51 5.90 6.08
C TRP A 5 19.51 5.72 4.93
N PRO A 6 19.27 4.78 4.00
CA PRO A 6 20.27 4.43 2.99
C PRO A 6 20.24 5.35 1.77
N SER A 7 19.17 6.14 1.58
CA SER A 7 19.01 6.99 0.39
C SER A 7 19.51 8.42 0.65
N PRO A 8 20.11 9.08 -0.35
CA PRO A 8 20.38 10.52 -0.28
C PRO A 8 19.08 11.34 -0.26
N THR A 9 17.97 10.78 -0.76
CA THR A 9 16.65 11.42 -0.64
C THR A 9 16.16 11.28 0.79
N LYS A 10 15.85 12.42 1.42
CA LYS A 10 15.26 12.47 2.76
C LYS A 10 13.74 12.24 2.73
N LYS A 11 13.26 11.40 1.80
CA LYS A 11 11.83 11.08 1.63
C LYS A 11 11.56 9.68 2.15
N VAL A 12 10.60 9.54 3.06
CA VAL A 12 10.24 8.28 3.71
C VAL A 12 8.73 8.08 3.59
N LEU A 13 8.33 6.98 2.97
CA LEU A 13 6.96 6.51 2.98
C LEU A 13 6.80 5.49 4.10
N LEU A 14 5.90 5.76 5.03
CA LEU A 14 5.56 4.87 6.15
C LEU A 14 4.27 4.13 5.80
N GLN A 15 4.42 2.87 5.39
CA GLN A 15 3.27 2.02 5.10
C GLN A 15 2.78 1.31 6.37
N HIS A 16 1.47 1.29 6.57
CA HIS A 16 0.80 0.50 7.60
C HIS A 16 -0.62 0.13 7.17
N ASP A 17 -1.25 -0.78 7.90
CA ASP A 17 -2.64 -1.19 7.72
C ASP A 17 -3.63 -0.18 8.33
N ASN A 18 -4.86 -0.17 7.80
CA ASN A 18 -5.90 0.80 8.17
C ASN A 18 -6.73 0.37 9.38
N ALA A 19 -6.15 -0.32 10.36
CA ALA A 19 -6.86 -0.65 11.59
C ALA A 19 -7.30 0.63 12.31
N LEU A 20 -8.52 0.63 12.88
CA LEU A 20 -9.11 1.81 13.53
C LEU A 20 -8.27 2.39 14.67
N ALA A 21 -7.40 1.57 15.28
CA ALA A 21 -6.49 2.00 16.34
C ALA A 21 -5.26 2.75 15.82
N HIS A 22 -5.01 2.76 14.51
CA HIS A 22 -3.84 3.38 13.93
C HIS A 22 -4.01 4.89 13.72
N VAL A 23 -2.89 5.60 13.85
CA VAL A 23 -2.81 7.02 13.53
C VAL A 23 -3.14 7.22 12.05
N THR A 24 -3.82 8.32 11.74
CA THR A 24 -4.09 8.72 10.37
C THR A 24 -3.21 9.90 10.00
N SER A 25 -3.18 10.28 8.72
CA SER A 25 -2.52 11.51 8.27
C SER A 25 -3.08 12.79 8.92
N ALA A 26 -4.24 12.70 9.56
CA ALA A 26 -4.85 13.79 10.33
C ALA A 26 -4.40 13.84 11.79
N ASP A 27 -3.64 12.84 12.29
CA ASP A 27 -3.19 12.81 13.68
C ASP A 27 -2.27 13.99 14.01
N ALA A 28 -2.67 14.80 14.99
CA ALA A 28 -1.98 16.04 15.33
C ALA A 28 -0.57 15.81 15.87
N ALA A 29 -0.36 14.75 16.68
CA ALA A 29 0.95 14.45 17.25
C ALA A 29 1.91 13.97 16.16
N LEU A 30 1.43 13.13 15.24
CA LEU A 30 2.20 12.67 14.09
C LEU A 30 2.61 13.84 13.19
N ARG A 31 1.69 14.76 12.91
CA ARG A 31 1.96 15.97 12.11
C ARG A 31 3.03 16.86 12.73
N ILE A 32 2.97 17.09 14.05
CA ILE A 32 4.00 17.86 14.77
C ILE A 32 5.38 17.22 14.57
N VAL A 33 5.48 15.90 14.67
CA VAL A 33 6.73 15.16 14.45
C VAL A 33 7.20 15.30 13.00
N PHE A 34 6.31 15.13 12.03
CA PHE A 34 6.66 15.26 10.61
C PHE A 34 7.10 16.69 10.25
N ASP A 35 6.45 17.71 10.80
CA ASP A 35 6.82 19.11 10.58
C ASP A 35 8.20 19.44 11.18
N ALA A 36 8.53 18.89 12.36
CA ALA A 36 9.86 19.04 12.95
C ALA A 36 10.96 18.41 12.08
N TYR A 37 10.67 17.27 11.43
CA TYR A 37 11.57 16.66 10.47
C TYR A 37 11.63 17.42 9.14
N LYS A 38 10.52 18.02 8.71
CA LYS A 38 10.45 18.88 7.52
C LYS A 38 11.37 20.09 7.61
N GLN A 39 11.48 20.70 8.79
CA GLN A 39 12.44 21.77 9.05
C GLN A 39 13.91 21.32 8.87
N GLN A 40 14.18 20.02 8.98
CA GLN A 40 15.51 19.41 8.77
C GLN A 40 15.69 18.86 7.35
N GLY A 41 14.75 19.17 6.46
CA GLY A 41 14.74 18.74 5.06
C GLY A 41 14.23 17.31 4.83
N TRP A 42 13.59 16.69 5.83
CA TRP A 42 12.97 15.37 5.68
C TRP A 42 11.49 15.46 5.29
N SER A 43 11.02 14.55 4.46
CA SER A 43 9.62 14.41 4.09
C SER A 43 9.18 13.02 4.50
N PHE A 44 8.24 12.98 5.44
CA PHE A 44 7.59 11.76 5.88
C PHE A 44 6.15 11.80 5.43
N GLU A 45 5.68 10.70 4.85
CA GLU A 45 4.30 10.55 4.43
C GLU A 45 3.78 9.20 4.90
N LEU A 46 2.54 9.19 5.37
CA LEU A 46 1.84 7.97 5.75
C LEU A 46 1.15 7.41 4.50
N ALA A 47 1.45 6.17 4.17
CA ALA A 47 0.91 5.46 3.02
C ALA A 47 -0.02 4.33 3.52
N PRO A 48 -1.33 4.58 3.68
CA PRO A 48 -2.26 3.53 4.07
C PRO A 48 -2.32 2.43 3.02
N GLN A 49 -2.42 1.16 3.44
CA GLN A 49 -2.67 0.08 2.50
C GLN A 49 -4.09 0.15 1.91
N PRO A 50 -4.35 -0.37 0.69
CA PRO A 50 -5.70 -0.57 0.20
C PRO A 50 -6.53 -1.48 1.14
N PRO A 51 -7.83 -1.18 1.36
CA PRO A 51 -8.71 -2.02 2.19
C PRO A 51 -8.71 -3.49 1.74
N ASN A 52 -8.81 -4.42 2.70
CA ASN A 52 -8.88 -5.87 2.46
C ASN A 52 -7.76 -6.45 1.57
N SER A 53 -6.59 -5.81 1.53
CA SER A 53 -5.46 -6.20 0.66
C SER A 53 -4.21 -6.56 1.49
N PRO A 54 -4.23 -7.67 2.25
CA PRO A 54 -3.10 -8.06 3.12
C PRO A 54 -1.80 -8.36 2.34
N ASP A 55 -1.94 -8.67 1.05
CA ASP A 55 -0.85 -8.86 0.08
C ASP A 55 -0.11 -7.58 -0.31
N THR A 56 -0.64 -6.41 0.06
CA THR A 56 -0.01 -5.09 -0.17
C THR A 56 0.81 -4.58 1.00
N ASN A 57 0.90 -5.33 2.11
CA ASN A 57 1.68 -5.00 3.29
C ASN A 57 2.73 -6.08 3.54
N ILE A 58 4.01 -5.70 3.57
CA ILE A 58 5.10 -6.66 3.75
C ILE A 58 5.02 -7.43 5.08
N LEU A 59 4.48 -6.78 6.12
CA LEU A 59 4.38 -7.37 7.45
C LEU A 59 3.46 -8.60 7.42
N ASP A 60 2.26 -8.42 6.87
CA ASP A 60 1.24 -9.46 6.73
C ASP A 60 1.57 -10.46 5.62
N LEU A 61 2.09 -10.00 4.48
CA LEU A 61 2.39 -10.83 3.32
C LEU A 61 3.38 -11.94 3.62
N GLY A 62 4.31 -11.74 4.55
CA GLY A 62 5.21 -12.83 4.93
C GLY A 62 6.22 -12.57 6.03
N PHE A 63 6.45 -11.32 6.44
CA PHE A 63 7.44 -11.06 7.49
C PHE A 63 7.00 -11.63 8.85
N PHE A 64 5.74 -11.40 9.27
CA PHE A 64 5.23 -11.96 10.52
C PHE A 64 5.21 -13.49 10.50
N ALA A 65 4.76 -14.11 9.41
CA ALA A 65 4.78 -15.56 9.25
C ALA A 65 6.21 -16.13 9.35
N ALA A 66 7.20 -15.45 8.78
CA ALA A 66 8.60 -15.86 8.83
C ALA A 66 9.19 -15.77 10.25
N ILE A 67 8.97 -14.64 10.95
CA ILE A 67 9.41 -14.46 12.33
C ILE A 67 8.73 -15.47 13.25
N GLN A 68 7.43 -15.68 13.11
CA GLN A 68 6.67 -16.66 13.89
C GLN A 68 7.19 -18.08 13.65
N SER A 69 7.51 -18.45 12.41
CA SER A 69 8.11 -19.74 12.08
C SER A 69 9.47 -19.96 12.77
N LEU A 70 10.30 -18.92 12.88
CA LEU A 70 11.58 -18.98 13.60
C LEU A 70 11.38 -19.06 15.12
N GLN A 71 10.48 -18.24 15.66
CA GLN A 71 10.14 -18.23 17.07
C GLN A 71 9.62 -19.60 17.53
N HIS A 72 8.77 -20.28 16.74
CA HIS A 72 8.25 -21.62 17.05
C HIS A 72 9.32 -22.72 17.12
N ARG A 73 10.54 -22.49 16.63
CA ARG A 73 11.66 -23.43 16.80
C ARG A 73 12.24 -23.43 18.21
N LYS A 74 11.84 -22.47 19.05
CA LYS A 74 12.25 -22.33 20.45
C LYS A 74 11.03 -22.50 21.35
N SER A 75 11.18 -23.25 22.44
CA SER A 75 10.15 -23.32 23.48
C SER A 75 10.18 -22.05 24.32
N ALA A 76 9.00 -21.59 24.75
CA ALA A 76 8.84 -20.52 25.73
C ALA A 76 7.84 -20.99 26.80
N ARG A 77 8.17 -20.77 28.07
CA ARG A 77 7.36 -21.11 29.25
C ARG A 77 6.84 -19.86 29.97
N SER A 78 7.22 -18.67 29.49
CA SER A 78 6.75 -17.39 29.98
C SER A 78 6.59 -16.39 28.83
N ILE A 79 5.91 -15.27 29.11
CA ILE A 79 5.78 -14.16 28.17
C ILE A 79 7.17 -13.57 27.87
N ASP A 80 8.03 -13.43 28.89
CA ASP A 80 9.37 -12.88 28.72
C ASP A 80 10.24 -13.76 27.81
N GLU A 81 10.16 -15.08 27.96
CA GLU A 81 10.85 -16.02 27.05
C GLU A 81 10.30 -15.92 25.63
N LEU A 82 8.98 -15.76 25.46
CA LEU A 82 8.38 -15.56 24.14
C LEU A 82 8.89 -14.26 23.49
N VAL A 83 8.89 -13.15 24.20
CA VAL A 83 9.39 -11.86 23.71
C VAL A 83 10.88 -11.95 23.34
N ALA A 84 11.70 -12.59 24.19
CA ALA A 84 13.11 -12.82 23.90
C ALA A 84 13.32 -13.69 22.65
N ASN A 85 12.48 -14.71 22.45
CA ASN A 85 12.53 -15.56 21.27
C ASN A 85 12.17 -14.80 19.99
N VAL A 86 11.14 -13.95 20.03
CA VAL A 86 10.76 -13.07 18.90
C VAL A 86 11.87 -12.07 18.59
N ALA A 87 12.44 -11.41 19.61
CA ALA A 87 13.54 -10.46 19.42
C ALA A 87 14.76 -11.14 18.80
N CYS A 88 15.12 -12.33 19.28
CA CYS A 88 16.21 -13.11 18.69
C CYS A 88 15.90 -13.53 17.24
N ALA A 89 14.67 -13.93 16.93
CA ALA A 89 14.25 -14.25 15.57
C ALA A 89 14.36 -13.04 14.65
N PHE A 90 13.99 -11.85 15.12
CA PHE A 90 14.13 -10.59 14.38
C PHE A 90 15.60 -10.28 14.06
N GLU A 91 16.47 -10.27 15.07
CA GLU A 91 17.89 -9.94 14.90
C GLU A 91 18.65 -10.95 14.02
N THR A 92 18.21 -12.21 14.03
CA THR A 92 18.85 -13.28 13.25
C THR A 92 18.22 -13.51 11.88
N TYR A 93 17.11 -12.82 11.56
CA TYR A 93 16.43 -13.01 10.29
C TYR A 93 17.29 -12.49 9.13
N PRO A 94 17.64 -13.33 8.15
CA PRO A 94 18.55 -12.94 7.08
C PRO A 94 17.90 -11.91 6.14
N PHE A 95 18.63 -10.81 5.87
CA PHE A 95 18.16 -9.72 5.00
C PHE A 95 17.81 -10.19 3.59
N GLU A 96 18.47 -11.24 3.09
CA GLU A 96 18.18 -11.85 1.80
C GLU A 96 16.77 -12.45 1.77
N ARG A 97 16.32 -13.07 2.87
CA ARG A 97 14.96 -13.59 2.99
C ARG A 97 13.95 -12.46 3.11
N LEU A 98 14.28 -11.37 3.80
CA LEU A 98 13.45 -10.16 3.81
C LEU A 98 13.30 -9.57 2.41
N ASN A 99 14.39 -9.48 1.65
CA ASN A 99 14.37 -9.01 0.27
C ASN A 99 13.48 -9.89 -0.61
N HIS A 100 13.46 -11.20 -0.41
CA HIS A 100 12.53 -12.08 -1.12
C HIS A 100 11.05 -11.72 -0.88
N THR A 101 10.70 -11.31 0.34
CA THR A 101 9.34 -10.83 0.67
C THR A 101 9.05 -9.50 -0.03
N PHE A 102 9.99 -8.55 -0.03
CA PHE A 102 9.85 -7.28 -0.78
C PHE A 102 9.63 -7.51 -2.28
N LEU A 103 10.40 -8.40 -2.90
CA LEU A 103 10.19 -8.74 -4.30
C LEU A 103 8.82 -9.37 -4.53
N THR A 104 8.29 -10.13 -3.56
CA THR A 104 6.95 -10.70 -3.64
C THR A 104 5.88 -9.60 -3.58
N LEU A 105 6.02 -8.65 -2.64
CA LEU A 105 5.15 -7.48 -2.55
C LEU A 105 5.12 -6.70 -3.87
N GLN A 106 6.28 -6.42 -4.45
CA GLN A 106 6.37 -5.70 -5.73
C GLN A 106 5.71 -6.48 -6.88
N ASN A 107 5.78 -7.81 -6.91
CA ASN A 107 5.01 -8.59 -7.89
C ASN A 107 3.50 -8.46 -7.66
N CYS A 108 3.05 -8.58 -6.41
CA CYS A 108 1.64 -8.41 -6.07
C CYS A 108 1.11 -7.07 -6.57
N LEU A 109 1.85 -5.98 -6.34
CA LEU A 109 1.50 -4.64 -6.84
C LEU A 109 1.42 -4.59 -8.37
N VAL A 110 2.34 -5.24 -9.09
CA VAL A 110 2.30 -5.32 -10.56
C VAL A 110 1.09 -6.14 -11.05
N GLU A 111 0.74 -7.24 -10.38
CA GLU A 111 -0.44 -8.04 -10.72
C GLU A 111 -1.75 -7.28 -10.46
N ILE A 112 -1.82 -6.53 -9.37
CA ILE A 112 -2.95 -5.61 -9.08
C ILE A 112 -3.12 -4.61 -10.23
N LEU A 113 -2.02 -4.03 -10.72
CA LEU A 113 -2.09 -3.09 -11.85
C LEU A 113 -2.55 -3.77 -13.14
N LYS A 114 -2.07 -4.99 -13.44
CA LYS A 114 -2.53 -5.77 -14.61
C LYS A 114 -4.02 -6.09 -14.57
N LEU A 115 -4.58 -6.26 -13.38
CA LEU A 115 -5.99 -6.54 -13.16
C LEU A 115 -6.79 -5.30 -12.76
N PHE A 116 -6.24 -4.10 -12.94
CA PHE A 116 -6.92 -2.83 -12.68
C PHE A 116 -7.52 -2.70 -11.26
N GLY A 117 -6.79 -3.18 -10.26
CA GLY A 117 -7.19 -3.09 -8.84
C GLY A 117 -7.82 -4.37 -8.26
N ASP A 118 -8.04 -5.41 -9.07
CA ASP A 118 -8.58 -6.69 -8.59
C ASP A 118 -7.51 -7.50 -7.81
N ASN A 119 -7.98 -8.32 -6.86
CA ASN A 119 -7.19 -9.20 -6.02
C ASN A 119 -7.29 -10.69 -6.41
N THR A 120 -7.89 -11.00 -7.57
CA THR A 120 -8.07 -12.37 -8.08
C THR A 120 -6.79 -13.04 -8.63
N TYR A 121 -5.64 -12.37 -8.55
CA TYR A 121 -4.37 -12.91 -9.03
C TYR A 121 -3.80 -13.97 -8.08
N LYS A 122 -2.91 -14.79 -8.62
CA LYS A 122 -2.08 -15.70 -7.83
C LYS A 122 -0.73 -15.06 -7.56
N ILE A 123 -0.23 -15.16 -6.35
CA ILE A 123 1.09 -14.64 -5.98
C ILE A 123 2.17 -15.23 -6.91
N PRO A 124 2.89 -14.41 -7.69
CA PRO A 124 3.87 -14.91 -8.64
C PRO A 124 5.10 -15.55 -7.97
N HIS A 125 5.47 -16.75 -8.42
CA HIS A 125 6.66 -17.46 -7.96
C HIS A 125 7.88 -17.16 -8.84
N LEU A 126 8.66 -16.11 -8.51
CA LEU A 126 9.89 -15.73 -9.25
C LEU A 126 11.10 -16.69 -9.11
N ALA A 127 10.92 -17.89 -8.52
CA ALA A 127 12.03 -18.81 -8.22
C ALA A 127 13.23 -18.09 -7.55
N LYS A 128 12.93 -17.21 -6.59
CA LYS A 128 13.85 -16.21 -6.05
C LYS A 128 15.18 -16.80 -5.56
N GLU A 129 15.12 -17.95 -4.88
CA GLU A 129 16.31 -18.69 -4.44
C GLU A 129 17.22 -19.13 -5.59
N LYS A 130 16.63 -19.65 -6.68
CA LYS A 130 17.37 -20.05 -7.87
C LYS A 130 18.02 -18.84 -8.54
N GLN A 131 17.29 -17.73 -8.65
CA GLN A 131 17.81 -16.50 -9.24
C GLN A 131 18.93 -15.88 -8.40
N ALA A 132 18.81 -15.90 -7.07
CA ALA A 132 19.85 -15.44 -6.15
C ALA A 132 21.14 -16.25 -6.30
N ARG A 133 21.04 -17.59 -6.36
CA ARG A 133 22.19 -18.48 -6.57
C ARG A 133 22.90 -18.24 -7.91
N LEU A 134 22.17 -17.79 -8.92
CA LEU A 134 22.72 -17.44 -10.23
C LEU A 134 23.25 -15.99 -10.30
N GLY A 135 23.11 -15.20 -9.23
CA GLY A 135 23.47 -13.78 -9.22
C GLY A 135 22.57 -12.90 -10.10
N ARG A 136 21.35 -13.35 -10.40
CA ARG A 136 20.40 -12.69 -11.31
C ARG A 136 19.17 -12.11 -10.63
N LEU A 137 19.06 -12.26 -9.31
CA LEU A 137 17.93 -11.71 -8.56
C LEU A 137 18.06 -10.19 -8.50
N PRO A 138 17.08 -9.41 -8.99
CA PRO A 138 17.12 -7.97 -8.90
C PRO A 138 16.94 -7.50 -7.45
N GLY A 139 17.46 -6.31 -7.13
CA GLY A 139 17.23 -5.67 -5.82
C GLY A 139 15.81 -5.11 -5.68
N SER A 140 15.18 -4.74 -6.79
CA SER A 140 13.80 -4.26 -6.87
C SER A 140 13.22 -4.61 -8.23
N LEU A 141 11.92 -4.81 -8.31
CA LEU A 141 11.20 -4.98 -9.56
C LEU A 141 10.73 -3.62 -10.07
N GLU A 142 10.84 -3.45 -11.37
CA GLU A 142 10.26 -2.32 -12.08
C GLU A 142 8.86 -2.70 -12.58
N CYS A 143 7.92 -1.77 -12.46
CA CYS A 143 6.62 -1.94 -13.10
C CYS A 143 6.80 -1.79 -14.62
N PRO A 144 6.36 -2.76 -15.44
CA PRO A 144 6.35 -2.59 -16.88
C PRO A 144 5.58 -1.33 -17.29
N HIS A 145 6.15 -0.54 -18.20
CA HIS A 145 5.59 0.76 -18.59
C HIS A 145 4.22 0.60 -19.27
N ASP A 146 4.03 -0.44 -20.07
CA ASP A 146 2.76 -0.78 -20.69
C ASP A 146 1.68 -1.11 -19.67
N VAL A 147 2.01 -1.90 -18.64
CA VAL A 147 1.11 -2.21 -17.52
C VAL A 147 0.72 -0.95 -16.78
N PHE A 148 1.69 -0.09 -16.44
CA PHE A 148 1.43 1.17 -15.76
C PHE A 148 0.55 2.10 -16.61
N ALA A 149 0.91 2.30 -17.88
CA ALA A 149 0.17 3.16 -18.80
C ALA A 149 -1.27 2.67 -18.99
N ALA A 150 -1.47 1.35 -19.15
CA ALA A 150 -2.81 0.78 -19.26
C ALA A 150 -3.64 1.01 -18.00
N ALA A 151 -3.04 0.85 -16.82
CA ALA A 151 -3.73 1.09 -15.55
C ALA A 151 -4.14 2.57 -15.39
N VAL A 152 -3.26 3.50 -15.73
CA VAL A 152 -3.55 4.95 -15.71
C VAL A 152 -4.66 5.29 -16.69
N ASP A 153 -4.56 4.85 -17.94
CA ASP A 153 -5.57 5.07 -18.99
C ASP A 153 -6.95 4.49 -18.59
N LYS A 154 -6.99 3.35 -17.89
CA LYS A 154 -8.24 2.80 -17.34
C LYS A 154 -8.83 3.72 -16.27
N LEU A 155 -8.03 4.26 -15.37
CA LEU A 155 -8.48 5.18 -14.31
C LEU A 155 -9.01 6.49 -14.91
N GLU A 156 -8.28 7.09 -15.85
CA GLU A 156 -8.68 8.34 -16.50
C GLU A 156 -10.03 8.21 -17.23
N ARG A 157 -10.29 7.07 -17.88
CA ARG A 157 -11.59 6.79 -18.51
C ARG A 157 -12.72 6.62 -17.50
N LEU A 158 -12.47 5.98 -16.37
CA LEU A 158 -13.47 5.82 -15.31
C LEU A 158 -13.83 7.17 -14.69
N ASP A 159 -12.84 8.03 -14.46
CA ASP A 159 -13.05 9.38 -13.94
C ASP A 159 -13.84 10.25 -14.92
N GLY A 160 -13.51 10.19 -16.21
CA GLY A 160 -14.27 10.88 -17.27
C GLY A 160 -15.73 10.40 -17.33
N ALA A 161 -15.96 9.08 -17.37
CA ALA A 161 -17.31 8.52 -17.40
C ALA A 161 -18.13 8.85 -16.14
N ASN A 162 -17.48 8.87 -14.97
CA ASN A 162 -18.13 9.29 -13.72
C ASN A 162 -18.52 10.77 -13.76
N LEU A 163 -17.66 11.63 -14.29
CA LEU A 163 -17.93 13.06 -14.43
C LEU A 163 -19.09 13.30 -15.41
N ASP A 164 -19.09 12.60 -16.55
CA ASP A 164 -20.18 12.66 -17.53
C ASP A 164 -21.52 12.23 -16.93
N ARG A 165 -21.52 11.17 -16.10
CA ARG A 165 -22.73 10.72 -15.38
C ARG A 165 -23.22 11.79 -14.41
N ILE A 166 -22.33 12.39 -13.62
CA ILE A 166 -22.70 13.45 -12.68
C ILE A 166 -23.30 14.64 -13.43
N PHE A 167 -22.68 15.07 -14.54
CA PHE A 167 -23.22 16.16 -15.35
C PHE A 167 -24.60 15.83 -15.94
N ALA A 168 -24.82 14.60 -16.37
CA ALA A 168 -26.13 14.17 -16.87
C ALA A 168 -27.20 14.22 -15.77
N GLU A 169 -26.89 13.72 -14.57
CA GLU A 169 -27.81 13.76 -13.41
C GLU A 169 -28.14 15.20 -12.98
N GLU A 170 -27.15 16.09 -12.95
CA GLU A 170 -27.35 17.52 -12.63
C GLU A 170 -28.18 18.23 -13.71
N LEU A 171 -27.96 17.91 -14.99
CA LEU A 171 -28.73 18.46 -16.10
C LEU A 171 -30.20 18.02 -16.05
N GLU A 172 -30.46 16.74 -15.76
CA GLU A 172 -31.81 16.21 -15.58
C GLU A 172 -32.51 16.87 -14.39
N ALA A 173 -31.81 17.02 -13.25
CA ALA A 173 -32.34 17.70 -12.08
C ALA A 173 -32.71 19.17 -12.38
N ALA A 174 -31.85 19.90 -13.09
CA ALA A 174 -32.12 21.29 -13.48
C ALA A 174 -33.36 21.40 -14.39
N GLN A 175 -33.49 20.50 -15.37
CA GLN A 175 -34.66 20.46 -16.26
C GLN A 175 -35.96 20.16 -15.51
N GLN A 176 -35.89 19.30 -14.49
CA GLN A 176 -37.06 18.96 -13.68
C GLN A 176 -37.51 20.12 -12.78
N VAL A 177 -36.58 20.92 -12.28
CA VAL A 177 -36.87 22.17 -11.54
C VAL A 177 -37.52 23.21 -12.46
N ASP A 178 -37.00 23.40 -13.68
CA ASP A 178 -37.56 24.34 -14.66
C ASP A 178 -38.98 23.94 -15.10
N ASN A 179 -39.21 22.65 -15.37
CA ASN A 179 -40.53 22.13 -15.72
C ASN A 179 -41.55 22.28 -14.57
N SER A 180 -41.09 22.12 -13.32
CA SER A 180 -41.92 22.34 -12.13
C SER A 180 -42.29 23.82 -11.96
N HIS A 181 -41.34 24.73 -12.23
CA HIS A 181 -41.58 26.17 -12.24
C HIS A 181 -42.51 26.62 -13.36
N ALA A 182 -42.45 26.00 -14.53
CA ALA A 182 -43.37 26.28 -15.64
C ALA A 182 -44.81 25.85 -15.32
N CYS A 183 -44.99 24.64 -14.78
CA CYS A 183 -46.31 24.11 -14.39
C CYS A 183 -47.01 24.97 -13.31
N LEU A 184 -46.23 25.52 -12.36
CA LEU A 184 -46.75 26.43 -11.33
C LEU A 184 -47.16 27.80 -11.88
N LYS A 185 -46.58 28.26 -12.99
CA LYS A 185 -46.94 29.53 -13.64
C LYS A 185 -48.19 29.41 -14.51
N GLU A 186 -48.47 28.25 -15.09
CA GLU A 186 -49.69 28.00 -15.88
C GLU A 186 -50.93 27.72 -15.02
N SER A 187 -50.76 27.46 -13.72
CA SER A 187 -51.85 27.19 -12.77
C SER A 187 -52.39 28.43 -12.03
N ARG A 188 -52.04 29.65 -12.49
CA ARG A 188 -52.55 30.94 -11.97
C ARG A 188 -53.21 31.74 -13.09
#